data_AF-A0A0H2R0U6-F1
#
_entry.id   AF-A0A0H2R0U6-F1
#
_cell.length_a   1.000
_cell.length_b   1.000
_cell.length_c   1.000
_cell.angle_alpha   90.00
_cell.angle_beta   90.00
_cell.angle_gamma   90.00
#
_symmetry.space_group_name_H-M   'P 1'
#
loop_
_entity.id
_entity.type
_entity.pdbx_description
1 polymer ?
#
loop_
_entity_poly.entity_id
_entity_poly.type
_entity_poly.pdbx_seq_one_letter_code
_entity_poly.pdbx_strand_id
1 'polypeptide(L)'
;MLDFGDYRAVQIRLPQFGFPSRYSFDQAIVQKKYPEPISPGPQKKIYKIPDFEEIKFESTYGVCRAWTSQRDDPNAFSFIIKFAIGDSDERHEALRKEATVYHEQIPSVQGSDVPIFYGYFEGEKLNSNAKRVSCIFLEDCGDPVYGCLVDLPLPARAEIFKEVGRIHLCGMTLDDFCEGNVVHKGNSYRIIDFQLVEIRREHEHSCLWKDDRVYEGKPVPTFRDIGCRTMHNIGLELDLWKSRLSVEVMGSNCPKSEYPTQEAIDTLCQGVVLHQYGDEFKLQKWLKSYKQYEGRLTPEQYMEKFERPVFEKKYFGIRMDGDSDH
;
A
#
# COMPACT_ATOMS: atom_id res chain seq x y z
N MET A 1 -18.12 -7.00 -17.25
CA MET A 1 -17.79 -7.60 -15.94
C MET A 1 -17.38 -9.03 -16.19
N LEU A 2 -16.26 -9.46 -15.62
CA LEU A 2 -15.77 -10.83 -15.79
C LEU A 2 -16.68 -11.78 -15.02
N ASP A 3 -17.34 -12.70 -15.73
CA ASP A 3 -18.17 -13.73 -15.11
C ASP A 3 -17.78 -15.11 -15.65
N PHE A 4 -17.33 -15.96 -14.73
CA PHE A 4 -17.00 -17.37 -15.02
C PHE A 4 -18.17 -18.32 -14.73
N GLY A 5 -19.33 -17.83 -14.29
CA GLY A 5 -20.51 -18.63 -13.99
C GLY A 5 -21.05 -19.43 -15.17
N ASP A 6 -20.76 -19.00 -16.40
CA ASP A 6 -21.11 -19.71 -17.63
C ASP A 6 -20.22 -20.94 -17.92
N TYR A 7 -19.15 -21.16 -17.15
CA TYR A 7 -18.18 -22.23 -17.37
C TYR A 7 -18.15 -23.21 -16.19
N ARG A 8 -18.14 -24.51 -16.48
CA ARG A 8 -18.01 -25.56 -15.44
C ARG A 8 -16.65 -25.52 -14.73
N ALA A 9 -15.61 -25.13 -15.46
CA ALA A 9 -14.26 -25.06 -14.96
C ALA A 9 -13.44 -24.02 -15.72
N VAL A 10 -12.37 -23.56 -15.08
CA VAL A 10 -11.35 -22.69 -15.65
C VAL A 10 -10.04 -23.46 -15.70
N GLN A 11 -9.38 -23.46 -16.85
CA GLN A 11 -8.03 -23.98 -17.01
C GLN A 11 -7.05 -22.82 -16.87
N ILE A 12 -6.20 -22.90 -15.84
CA ILE A 12 -5.18 -21.92 -15.52
C ILE A 12 -3.78 -22.48 -15.79
N ARG A 13 -2.80 -21.59 -15.94
CA ARG A 13 -1.38 -21.94 -16.02
C ARG A 13 -0.70 -21.57 -14.71
N LEU A 14 0.12 -22.48 -14.19
CA LEU A 14 0.85 -22.35 -12.93
C LEU A 14 2.35 -22.48 -13.24
N PRO A 15 3.23 -21.62 -12.71
CA PRO A 15 4.67 -21.76 -12.92
C PRO A 15 5.18 -23.15 -12.47
N GLN A 16 6.10 -23.76 -13.24
CA GLN A 16 6.70 -25.03 -12.83
C GLN A 16 7.72 -24.87 -11.70
N PHE A 17 7.68 -25.81 -10.76
CA PHE A 17 8.58 -25.85 -9.61
C PHE A 17 9.97 -26.38 -9.99
N GLY A 18 11.03 -25.75 -9.48
CA GLY A 18 12.36 -26.36 -9.39
C GLY A 18 13.19 -26.39 -10.67
N PHE A 19 12.78 -25.72 -11.75
CA PHE A 19 13.58 -25.61 -12.98
C PHE A 19 13.91 -24.15 -13.30
N PRO A 20 15.15 -23.84 -13.71
CA PRO A 20 15.57 -22.48 -14.11
C PRO A 20 14.95 -22.00 -15.43
N SER A 21 14.05 -22.79 -16.03
CA SER A 21 13.37 -22.44 -17.27
C SER A 21 12.15 -21.57 -16.95
N ARG A 22 12.27 -20.26 -17.18
CA ARG A 22 11.21 -19.23 -17.04
C ARG A 22 9.96 -19.45 -17.92
N TYR A 23 9.83 -20.59 -18.60
CA TYR A 23 8.84 -20.78 -19.67
C TYR A 23 7.98 -22.03 -19.54
N SER A 24 8.21 -22.88 -18.55
CA SER A 24 7.40 -24.09 -18.37
C SER A 24 6.31 -23.85 -17.34
N PHE A 25 5.05 -23.99 -17.77
CA PHE A 25 3.87 -23.84 -16.93
C PHE A 25 3.14 -25.18 -16.83
N ASP A 26 2.85 -25.60 -15.60
CA ASP A 26 1.86 -26.63 -15.33
C ASP A 26 0.46 -26.10 -15.68
N GLN A 27 -0.45 -27.02 -15.99
CA GLN A 27 -1.86 -26.70 -16.20
C GLN A 27 -2.65 -27.21 -15.01
N ALA A 28 -3.64 -26.43 -14.56
CA ALA A 28 -4.62 -26.87 -13.59
C ALA A 28 -6.03 -26.61 -14.09
N ILE A 29 -6.96 -27.49 -13.74
CA ILE A 29 -8.40 -27.28 -13.96
C ILE A 29 -9.00 -27.01 -12.60
N VAL A 30 -9.61 -25.83 -12.45
CA VAL A 30 -10.25 -25.40 -11.21
C VAL A 30 -11.73 -25.12 -11.44
N GLN A 31 -12.55 -25.38 -10.44
CA GLN A 31 -14.00 -25.20 -10.46
C GLN A 31 -14.39 -24.18 -9.41
N LYS A 32 -15.32 -23.28 -9.76
CA LYS A 32 -15.83 -22.29 -8.81
C LYS A 32 -16.55 -23.00 -7.67
N LYS A 33 -16.20 -22.62 -6.44
CA LYS A 33 -16.84 -23.12 -5.21
C LYS A 33 -17.83 -22.11 -4.66
N TYR A 34 -17.49 -20.82 -4.65
CA TYR A 34 -18.43 -19.75 -4.28
C TYR A 34 -18.06 -18.37 -4.86
N PRO A 35 -19.04 -17.44 -4.96
CA PRO A 35 -20.47 -17.64 -4.73
C PRO A 35 -21.07 -18.70 -5.67
N GLU A 36 -22.14 -19.38 -5.24
CA GLU A 36 -22.80 -20.40 -6.08
C GLU A 36 -23.27 -19.79 -7.42
N PRO A 37 -23.21 -20.54 -8.54
CA PRO A 37 -23.68 -20.05 -9.83
C PRO A 37 -25.18 -19.70 -9.77
N ILE A 38 -25.54 -18.50 -10.23
CA ILE A 38 -26.91 -17.95 -10.16
C ILE A 38 -27.92 -18.76 -11.01
N SER A 39 -27.46 -19.58 -11.97
CA SER A 39 -28.35 -20.51 -12.67
C SER A 39 -27.62 -21.74 -13.24
N PRO A 40 -28.17 -22.96 -13.09
CA PRO A 40 -27.63 -24.19 -13.69
C PRO A 40 -27.99 -24.32 -15.17
N GLY A 41 -27.87 -23.22 -15.93
CA GLY A 41 -28.04 -23.23 -17.39
C GLY A 41 -27.00 -24.12 -18.09
N PRO A 42 -27.10 -24.32 -19.42
CA PRO A 42 -26.11 -25.09 -20.17
C PRO A 42 -24.73 -24.42 -20.08
N GLN A 43 -23.89 -24.89 -19.15
CA GLN A 43 -22.55 -24.36 -18.94
C GLN A 43 -21.58 -24.86 -20.03
N LYS A 44 -20.77 -23.95 -20.56
CA LYS A 44 -19.61 -24.28 -21.39
C LYS A 44 -18.64 -25.14 -20.57
N LYS A 45 -17.95 -26.08 -21.23
CA LYS A 45 -17.14 -27.09 -20.52
C LYS A 45 -15.95 -26.48 -19.76
N ILE A 46 -15.09 -25.71 -20.43
CA ILE A 46 -13.85 -25.19 -19.84
C ILE A 46 -13.53 -23.83 -20.46
N TYR A 47 -13.25 -22.83 -19.62
CA TYR A 47 -12.61 -21.59 -20.07
C TYR A 47 -11.09 -21.71 -19.96
N LYS A 48 -10.34 -21.46 -21.04
CA LYS A 48 -8.87 -21.52 -21.01
C LYS A 48 -8.30 -20.12 -20.95
N ILE A 49 -7.53 -19.82 -19.91
CA ILE A 49 -6.84 -18.53 -19.80
C ILE A 49 -5.67 -18.52 -20.79
N PRO A 50 -5.67 -17.60 -21.77
CA PRO A 50 -4.67 -17.57 -22.84
C PRO A 50 -3.32 -17.00 -22.43
N ASP A 51 -3.30 -16.02 -21.52
CA ASP A 51 -2.13 -15.19 -21.23
C ASP A 51 -2.04 -14.81 -19.75
N PHE A 52 -0.83 -14.64 -19.24
CA PHE A 52 -0.52 -14.38 -17.83
C PHE A 52 0.85 -13.73 -17.64
N GLU A 53 1.02 -13.07 -16.50
CA GLU A 53 2.22 -12.42 -16.04
C GLU A 53 2.40 -12.76 -14.57
N GLU A 54 3.60 -13.21 -14.19
CA GLU A 54 3.94 -13.49 -12.81
C GLU A 54 4.17 -12.18 -12.04
N ILE A 55 3.49 -12.00 -10.91
CA ILE A 55 3.71 -10.86 -10.01
C ILE A 55 4.58 -11.31 -8.82
N LYS A 56 4.18 -12.38 -8.15
CA LYS A 56 4.87 -12.93 -6.97
C LYS A 56 4.77 -14.44 -6.98
N PHE A 57 5.87 -15.12 -6.66
CA PHE A 57 5.88 -16.57 -6.60
C PHE A 57 6.75 -17.10 -5.46
N GLU A 58 6.19 -18.04 -4.70
CA GLU A 58 6.82 -18.84 -3.66
C GLU A 58 6.61 -20.34 -3.98
N SER A 59 7.21 -21.23 -3.19
CA SER A 59 7.18 -22.68 -3.45
C SER A 59 5.78 -23.30 -3.62
N THR A 60 4.81 -22.80 -2.86
CA THR A 60 3.45 -23.36 -2.77
C THR A 60 2.36 -22.29 -2.90
N TYR A 61 2.73 -21.07 -3.26
CA TYR A 61 1.84 -19.91 -3.26
C TYR A 61 2.31 -18.90 -4.29
N GLY A 62 1.38 -18.18 -4.92
CA GLY A 62 1.75 -17.13 -5.87
C GLY A 62 0.58 -16.25 -6.28
N VAL A 63 0.93 -15.19 -7.01
CA VAL A 63 0.03 -14.20 -7.58
C VAL A 63 0.44 -13.97 -9.02
N CYS A 64 -0.50 -14.10 -9.94
CA CYS A 64 -0.31 -13.72 -11.33
C CYS A 64 -1.42 -12.79 -11.80
N ARG A 65 -1.07 -11.91 -12.75
CA ARG A 65 -2.01 -11.20 -13.59
C ARG A 65 -2.36 -12.10 -14.77
N ALA A 66 -3.62 -12.12 -15.17
CA ALA A 66 -4.13 -12.93 -16.26
C ALA A 66 -5.03 -12.09 -17.17
N TRP A 67 -5.17 -12.49 -18.43
CA TRP A 67 -6.01 -11.80 -19.40
C TRP A 67 -7.02 -12.76 -20.02
N THR A 68 -8.19 -12.24 -20.39
CA THR A 68 -9.24 -13.00 -21.08
C THR A 68 -8.92 -13.34 -22.53
N SER A 69 -8.02 -12.58 -23.14
CA SER A 69 -7.45 -12.76 -24.48
C SER A 69 -5.94 -12.46 -24.43
N GLN A 70 -5.27 -12.34 -25.57
CA GLN A 70 -3.85 -11.94 -25.57
C GLN A 70 -3.72 -10.55 -24.96
N ARG A 71 -2.68 -10.27 -24.16
CA ARG A 71 -2.55 -8.97 -23.46
C ARG A 71 -2.53 -7.74 -24.39
N ASP A 72 -2.13 -7.93 -25.65
CA ASP A 72 -2.06 -6.88 -26.67
C ASP A 72 -3.42 -6.64 -27.37
N ASP A 73 -4.45 -7.43 -27.06
CA ASP A 73 -5.82 -7.23 -27.56
C ASP A 73 -6.48 -6.06 -26.81
N PRO A 74 -6.99 -5.03 -27.52
CA PRO A 74 -7.64 -3.88 -26.88
C PRO A 74 -8.92 -4.24 -26.10
N ASN A 75 -9.51 -5.42 -26.34
CA ASN A 75 -10.65 -5.93 -25.59
C ASN A 75 -10.24 -6.91 -24.47
N ALA A 76 -8.93 -7.12 -24.26
CA ALA A 76 -8.45 -7.96 -23.19
C ALA A 76 -8.81 -7.35 -21.84
N PHE A 77 -9.44 -8.15 -20.99
CA PHE A 77 -9.73 -7.81 -19.62
C PHE A 77 -8.69 -8.48 -18.72
N SER A 78 -7.97 -7.69 -17.92
CA SER A 78 -7.01 -8.22 -16.94
C SER A 78 -7.66 -8.48 -15.58
N PHE A 79 -7.17 -9.51 -14.90
CA PHE A 79 -7.62 -9.91 -13.56
C PHE A 79 -6.47 -10.60 -12.81
N ILE A 80 -6.59 -10.69 -11.49
CA ILE A 80 -5.58 -11.30 -10.62
C ILE A 80 -6.02 -12.71 -10.24
N ILE A 81 -5.07 -13.64 -10.27
CA ILE A 81 -5.21 -14.98 -9.73
C ILE A 81 -4.17 -15.13 -8.62
N LYS A 82 -4.66 -15.26 -7.39
CA LYS A 82 -3.84 -15.61 -6.24
C LYS A 82 -4.12 -17.06 -5.88
N PHE A 83 -3.08 -17.88 -5.79
CA PHE A 83 -3.21 -19.34 -5.77
C PHE A 83 -2.30 -20.01 -4.74
N ALA A 84 -2.72 -21.19 -4.29
CA ALA A 84 -1.94 -22.11 -3.48
C ALA A 84 -1.89 -23.48 -4.18
N ILE A 85 -0.75 -24.15 -4.08
CA ILE A 85 -0.50 -25.46 -4.71
C ILE A 85 0.17 -26.43 -3.74
N GLY A 86 -0.13 -27.72 -3.93
CA GLY A 86 0.49 -28.79 -3.16
C GLY A 86 -0.36 -29.21 -1.97
N ASP A 87 0.28 -29.79 -0.96
CA ASP A 87 -0.41 -30.49 0.13
C ASP A 87 -0.43 -29.67 1.44
N SER A 88 -0.03 -28.39 1.38
CA SER A 88 -0.03 -27.50 2.55
C SER A 88 -1.43 -26.97 2.83
N ASP A 89 -2.14 -27.60 3.76
CA ASP A 89 -3.48 -27.18 4.16
C ASP A 89 -3.54 -25.72 4.67
N GLU A 90 -2.47 -25.23 5.29
CA GLU A 90 -2.39 -23.86 5.81
C GLU A 90 -2.56 -22.80 4.71
N ARG A 91 -1.87 -22.94 3.57
CA ARG A 91 -1.96 -21.97 2.46
C ARG A 91 -3.31 -22.03 1.75
N HIS A 92 -3.88 -23.23 1.59
CA HIS A 92 -5.22 -23.41 1.05
C HIS A 92 -6.29 -22.81 1.96
N GLU A 93 -6.13 -22.96 3.27
CA GLU A 93 -7.03 -22.39 4.27
C GLU A 93 -6.90 -20.86 4.36
N ALA A 94 -5.68 -20.30 4.29
CA ALA A 94 -5.47 -18.85 4.24
C ALA A 94 -6.21 -18.21 3.04
N LEU A 95 -6.14 -18.82 1.86
CA LEU A 95 -6.89 -18.35 0.69
C LEU A 95 -8.40 -18.48 0.84
N ARG A 96 -8.87 -19.55 1.48
CA ARG A 96 -10.29 -19.73 1.75
C ARG A 96 -10.81 -18.68 2.72
N LYS A 97 -10.04 -18.35 3.76
CA LYS A 97 -10.38 -17.28 4.71
C LYS A 97 -10.45 -15.92 4.03
N GLU A 98 -9.44 -15.58 3.25
CA GLU A 98 -9.42 -14.32 2.48
C GLU A 98 -10.60 -14.23 1.51
N ALA A 99 -10.91 -15.31 0.78
CA ALA A 99 -12.09 -15.37 -0.08
C ALA A 99 -13.41 -15.20 0.69
N THR A 100 -13.50 -15.72 1.91
CA THR A 100 -14.67 -15.57 2.78
C THR A 100 -14.83 -14.11 3.19
N VAL A 101 -13.73 -13.40 3.48
CA VAL A 101 -13.76 -11.95 3.78
C VAL A 101 -14.37 -11.19 2.61
N TYR A 102 -13.80 -11.36 1.40
CA TYR A 102 -14.34 -10.72 0.20
C TYR A 102 -15.82 -11.01 0.00
N HIS A 103 -16.22 -12.28 0.11
CA HIS A 103 -17.57 -12.71 -0.21
C HIS A 103 -18.62 -12.26 0.83
N GLU A 104 -18.31 -12.43 2.11
CA GLU A 104 -19.30 -12.32 3.19
C GLU A 104 -19.19 -11.01 3.97
N GLN A 105 -17.98 -10.47 4.15
CA GLN A 105 -17.74 -9.36 5.09
C GLN A 105 -17.71 -7.99 4.41
N ILE A 106 -17.15 -7.91 3.19
CA ILE A 106 -16.95 -6.64 2.48
C ILE A 106 -17.59 -6.54 1.09
N PRO A 107 -18.77 -7.13 0.81
CA PRO A 107 -19.39 -7.00 -0.51
C PRO A 107 -19.73 -5.55 -0.87
N SER A 108 -19.99 -4.69 0.12
CA SER A 108 -20.41 -3.29 -0.08
C SER A 108 -19.31 -2.36 -0.56
N VAL A 109 -18.03 -2.74 -0.41
CA VAL A 109 -16.87 -1.89 -0.76
C VAL A 109 -16.06 -2.44 -1.93
N GLN A 110 -16.49 -3.53 -2.55
CA GLN A 110 -15.84 -4.10 -3.74
C GLN A 110 -15.96 -3.16 -4.96
N GLY A 111 -14.89 -3.09 -5.75
CA GLY A 111 -14.76 -2.21 -6.92
C GLY A 111 -14.49 -0.75 -6.58
N SER A 112 -14.50 -0.39 -5.29
CA SER A 112 -14.25 0.97 -4.81
C SER A 112 -13.07 1.03 -3.85
N ASP A 113 -13.12 0.34 -2.70
CA ASP A 113 -12.03 0.35 -1.71
C ASP A 113 -11.17 -0.92 -1.80
N VAL A 114 -11.77 -2.00 -2.29
CA VAL A 114 -11.13 -3.31 -2.45
C VAL A 114 -11.44 -3.87 -3.84
N PRO A 115 -10.65 -4.83 -4.36
CA PRO A 115 -10.92 -5.48 -5.64
C PRO A 115 -12.30 -6.14 -5.70
N ILE A 116 -12.93 -6.16 -6.87
CA ILE A 116 -14.06 -7.07 -7.13
C ILE A 116 -13.60 -8.52 -7.01
N PHE A 117 -14.33 -9.32 -6.24
CA PHE A 117 -14.13 -10.75 -6.05
C PHE A 117 -14.97 -11.55 -7.05
N TYR A 118 -14.30 -12.21 -7.99
CA TYR A 118 -14.96 -13.03 -9.01
C TYR A 118 -15.28 -14.44 -8.51
N GLY A 119 -14.56 -14.93 -7.50
CA GLY A 119 -14.87 -16.19 -6.83
C GLY A 119 -13.65 -16.93 -6.28
N TYR A 120 -13.95 -17.94 -5.46
CA TYR A 120 -13.01 -18.93 -4.98
C TYR A 120 -13.13 -20.20 -5.81
N PHE A 121 -12.00 -20.77 -6.21
CA PHE A 121 -11.92 -21.93 -7.10
C PHE A 121 -11.01 -23.00 -6.49
N GLU A 122 -11.35 -24.27 -6.71
CA GLU A 122 -10.49 -25.39 -6.33
C GLU A 122 -10.40 -26.44 -7.45
N GLY A 123 -9.29 -27.15 -7.49
CA GLY A 123 -9.09 -28.27 -8.42
C GLY A 123 -7.71 -28.88 -8.30
N GLU A 124 -7.20 -29.40 -9.40
CA GLU A 124 -5.97 -30.20 -9.42
C GLU A 124 -5.11 -29.87 -10.64
N LYS A 125 -3.80 -30.10 -10.51
CA LYS A 125 -2.85 -30.06 -11.63
C LYS A 125 -3.08 -31.23 -12.58
N LEU A 126 -2.98 -30.98 -13.89
CA LEU A 126 -3.19 -31.98 -14.94
C LEU A 126 -1.97 -32.86 -15.26
N ASN A 127 -0.76 -32.29 -15.21
CA ASN A 127 0.43 -32.88 -15.85
C ASN A 127 1.56 -33.24 -14.87
N SER A 128 1.34 -33.09 -13.57
CA SER A 128 2.25 -33.51 -12.50
C SER A 128 1.43 -34.25 -11.43
N ASN A 129 2.09 -35.01 -10.54
CA ASN A 129 1.44 -35.71 -9.40
C ASN A 129 0.25 -34.88 -8.91
N ALA A 130 -0.98 -35.38 -9.05
CA ALA A 130 -2.21 -34.61 -8.90
C ALA A 130 -2.21 -33.84 -7.58
N LYS A 131 -1.77 -32.58 -7.64
CA LYS A 131 -1.61 -31.71 -6.49
C LYS A 131 -2.81 -30.79 -6.44
N ARG A 132 -3.35 -30.64 -5.24
CA ARG A 132 -4.42 -29.70 -4.94
C ARG A 132 -4.03 -28.28 -5.37
N VAL A 133 -5.01 -27.57 -5.91
CA VAL A 133 -4.91 -26.15 -6.28
C VAL A 133 -6.12 -25.43 -5.70
N SER A 134 -5.89 -24.32 -5.01
CA SER A 134 -6.94 -23.36 -4.64
C SER A 134 -6.59 -21.99 -5.19
N CYS A 135 -7.58 -21.23 -5.65
CA CYS A 135 -7.39 -19.92 -6.23
C CYS A 135 -8.48 -18.94 -5.81
N ILE A 136 -8.13 -17.67 -5.69
CA ILE A 136 -9.05 -16.55 -5.71
C ILE A 136 -8.84 -15.75 -6.99
N PHE A 137 -9.94 -15.33 -7.59
CA PHE A 137 -9.94 -14.50 -8.80
C PHE A 137 -10.45 -13.11 -8.40
N LEU A 138 -9.64 -12.08 -8.64
CA LEU A 138 -9.89 -10.71 -8.21
C LEU A 138 -9.75 -9.74 -9.38
N GLU A 139 -10.35 -8.56 -9.26
CA GLU A 139 -10.11 -7.42 -10.14
C GLU A 139 -8.63 -7.02 -10.18
N ASP A 140 -8.12 -6.75 -11.38
CA ASP A 140 -6.79 -6.15 -11.54
C ASP A 140 -6.83 -4.63 -11.32
N CYS A 141 -6.43 -4.28 -10.11
CA CYS A 141 -6.43 -2.92 -9.59
C CYS A 141 -5.09 -2.20 -9.79
N GLY A 142 -4.23 -2.71 -10.68
CA GLY A 142 -2.95 -2.12 -11.02
C GLY A 142 -1.79 -2.74 -10.24
N ASP A 143 -0.82 -1.91 -9.86
CA ASP A 143 0.45 -2.35 -9.28
C ASP A 143 0.54 -1.94 -7.80
N PRO A 144 1.30 -2.69 -6.96
CA PRO A 144 1.55 -2.31 -5.57
C PRO A 144 2.20 -0.93 -5.46
N VAL A 145 1.88 -0.19 -4.39
CA VAL A 145 2.63 1.02 -4.05
C VAL A 145 4.05 0.62 -3.67
N TYR A 146 5.02 1.14 -4.42
CA TYR A 146 6.44 0.97 -4.13
C TYR A 146 6.95 2.14 -3.29
N GLY A 147 7.75 1.86 -2.26
CA GLY A 147 8.30 2.88 -1.35
C GLY A 147 7.65 2.81 0.02
N CYS A 148 7.55 3.95 0.72
CA CYS A 148 6.79 4.08 1.98
C CYS A 148 5.46 4.80 1.70
N LEU A 149 4.38 4.46 2.41
CA LEU A 149 3.07 5.14 2.21
C LEU A 149 3.17 6.64 2.48
N VAL A 150 4.07 7.07 3.39
CA VAL A 150 4.30 8.48 3.75
C VAL A 150 4.84 9.34 2.60
N ASP A 151 5.48 8.70 1.60
CA ASP A 151 6.04 9.41 0.44
C ASP A 151 4.97 9.78 -0.59
N LEU A 152 3.75 9.23 -0.44
CA LEU A 152 2.63 9.58 -1.30
C LEU A 152 2.16 11.03 -1.04
N PRO A 153 1.65 11.73 -2.07
CA PRO A 153 1.01 13.03 -1.88
C PRO A 153 -0.05 12.98 -0.78
N LEU A 154 -0.12 14.01 0.06
CA LEU A 154 -1.06 14.05 1.19
C LEU A 154 -2.52 13.73 0.79
N PRO A 155 -3.06 14.20 -0.36
CA PRO A 155 -4.40 13.80 -0.80
C PRO A 155 -4.54 12.29 -1.07
N ALA A 156 -3.52 11.63 -1.61
CA ALA A 156 -3.55 10.20 -1.86
C ALA A 156 -3.56 9.40 -0.54
N ARG A 157 -2.72 9.80 0.42
CA ARG A 157 -2.70 9.21 1.78
C ARG A 157 -4.06 9.39 2.46
N ALA A 158 -4.67 10.56 2.30
CA ALA A 158 -6.01 10.84 2.82
C ALA A 158 -7.09 9.94 2.20
N GLU A 159 -7.02 9.66 0.90
CA GLU A 159 -7.96 8.73 0.25
C GLU A 159 -7.77 7.28 0.74
N ILE A 160 -6.52 6.79 0.83
CA ILE A 160 -6.21 5.47 1.41
C ILE A 160 -6.77 5.36 2.83
N PHE A 161 -6.63 6.41 3.64
CA PHE A 161 -7.18 6.46 5.00
C PHE A 161 -8.71 6.28 5.02
N LYS A 162 -9.42 6.91 4.08
CA LYS A 162 -10.88 6.77 3.96
C LYS A 162 -11.27 5.38 3.50
N GLU A 163 -10.55 4.78 2.55
CA GLU A 163 -10.77 3.40 2.10
C GLU A 163 -10.64 2.42 3.27
N VAL A 164 -9.56 2.54 4.05
CA VAL A 164 -9.35 1.75 5.26
C VAL A 164 -10.45 1.99 6.30
N GLY A 165 -10.91 3.24 6.43
CA GLY A 165 -12.02 3.58 7.31
C GLY A 165 -13.34 2.92 6.91
N ARG A 166 -13.67 2.88 5.61
CA ARG A 166 -14.88 2.19 5.11
C ARG A 166 -14.80 0.68 5.31
N ILE A 167 -13.63 0.08 5.09
CA ILE A 167 -13.35 -1.32 5.43
C ILE A 167 -13.51 -1.54 6.94
N HIS A 168 -13.02 -0.61 7.77
CA HIS A 168 -13.15 -0.68 9.22
C HIS A 168 -14.62 -0.61 9.68
N LEU A 169 -15.47 0.18 9.00
CA LEU A 169 -16.91 0.22 9.25
C LEU A 169 -17.64 -1.08 8.88
N CYS A 170 -17.02 -1.95 8.06
CA CYS A 170 -17.50 -3.31 7.81
C CYS A 170 -17.17 -4.27 8.98
N GLY A 171 -16.63 -3.77 10.10
CA GLY A 171 -16.36 -4.56 11.30
C GLY A 171 -14.98 -5.22 11.30
N MET A 172 -14.03 -4.73 10.50
CA MET A 172 -12.71 -5.35 10.35
C MET A 172 -11.56 -4.47 10.85
N THR A 173 -10.49 -5.12 11.28
CA THR A 173 -9.16 -4.52 11.47
C THR A 173 -8.17 -5.14 10.49
N LEU A 174 -7.34 -4.32 9.86
CA LEU A 174 -6.24 -4.77 9.02
C LEU A 174 -5.00 -4.92 9.89
N ASP A 175 -4.62 -6.15 10.22
CA ASP A 175 -3.45 -6.41 11.08
C ASP A 175 -2.12 -6.29 10.31
N ASP A 176 -2.17 -6.46 8.99
CA ASP A 176 -1.02 -6.39 8.07
C ASP A 176 -1.14 -5.21 7.09
N PHE A 177 -1.55 -4.04 7.59
CA PHE A 177 -1.61 -2.84 6.75
C PHE A 177 -0.20 -2.34 6.43
N CYS A 178 0.22 -2.49 5.17
CA CYS A 178 1.51 -2.04 4.66
C CYS A 178 1.42 -1.65 3.18
N GLU A 179 2.47 -1.04 2.64
CA GLU A 179 2.58 -0.57 1.26
C GLU A 179 2.30 -1.67 0.23
N GLY A 180 2.81 -2.88 0.49
CA GLY A 180 2.62 -4.03 -0.39
C GLY A 180 1.17 -4.49 -0.51
N ASN A 181 0.33 -4.10 0.44
CA ASN A 181 -1.10 -4.43 0.50
C ASN A 181 -1.99 -3.26 0.02
N VAL A 182 -1.38 -2.23 -0.58
CA VAL A 182 -2.08 -1.15 -1.30
C VAL A 182 -1.65 -1.20 -2.75
N VAL A 183 -2.61 -1.36 -3.67
CA VAL A 183 -2.37 -1.30 -5.11
C VAL A 183 -3.02 -0.07 -5.72
N HIS A 184 -2.50 0.40 -6.85
CA HIS A 184 -3.05 1.57 -7.52
C HIS A 184 -3.08 1.44 -9.05
N LYS A 185 -4.12 2.04 -9.64
CA LYS A 185 -4.28 2.20 -11.08
C LYS A 185 -4.67 3.63 -11.40
N GLY A 186 -3.72 4.40 -11.94
CA GLY A 186 -3.87 5.84 -12.04
C GLY A 186 -3.95 6.48 -10.64
N ASN A 187 -5.01 7.25 -10.39
CA ASN A 187 -5.25 7.93 -9.11
C ASN A 187 -6.18 7.16 -8.16
N SER A 188 -6.42 5.88 -8.43
CA SER A 188 -7.35 5.02 -7.69
C SER A 188 -6.55 4.00 -6.89
N TYR A 189 -6.79 3.89 -5.59
CA TYR A 189 -6.13 2.95 -4.69
C TYR A 189 -7.07 1.80 -4.30
N ARG A 190 -6.53 0.64 -3.96
CA ARG A 190 -7.31 -0.48 -3.43
C ARG A 190 -6.50 -1.19 -2.36
N ILE A 191 -7.20 -1.58 -1.30
CA ILE A 191 -6.64 -2.42 -0.24
C ILE A 191 -6.82 -3.88 -0.62
N ILE A 192 -5.73 -4.65 -0.50
CA ILE A 192 -5.68 -6.07 -0.83
C ILE A 192 -5.14 -6.90 0.35
N ASP A 193 -5.06 -8.21 0.14
CA ASP A 193 -4.51 -9.20 1.08
C ASP A 193 -5.21 -9.27 2.44
N PHE A 194 -6.40 -9.88 2.46
CA PHE A 194 -7.18 -10.07 3.69
C PHE A 194 -6.92 -11.42 4.37
N GLN A 195 -5.69 -11.96 4.29
CA GLN A 195 -5.34 -13.21 4.96
C GLN A 195 -5.23 -13.06 6.49
N LEU A 196 -4.87 -11.86 6.94
CA LEU A 196 -4.69 -11.51 8.34
C LEU A 196 -5.61 -10.34 8.70
N VAL A 197 -6.88 -10.66 8.92
CA VAL A 197 -7.87 -9.70 9.42
C VAL A 197 -8.49 -10.18 10.71
N GLU A 198 -8.71 -9.24 11.62
CA GLU A 198 -9.54 -9.45 12.80
C GLU A 198 -10.97 -9.03 12.47
N ILE A 199 -11.89 -10.00 12.40
CA ILE A 199 -13.33 -9.74 12.31
C ILE A 199 -13.84 -9.50 13.72
N ARG A 200 -14.32 -8.29 13.96
CA ARG A 200 -14.78 -7.89 15.28
C ARG A 200 -16.15 -8.48 15.56
N ARG A 201 -16.34 -8.97 16.79
CA ARG A 201 -17.67 -9.38 17.24
C ARG A 201 -18.48 -8.15 17.59
N GLU A 202 -19.80 -8.23 17.39
CA GLU A 202 -20.72 -7.22 17.90
C GLU A 202 -20.39 -6.95 19.38
N HIS A 203 -20.22 -5.67 19.74
CA HIS A 203 -19.93 -5.14 21.10
C HIS A 203 -18.45 -5.03 21.55
N GLU A 204 -17.44 -5.42 20.75
CA GLU A 204 -16.02 -5.28 21.17
C GLU A 204 -15.49 -3.84 21.13
N HIS A 205 -16.03 -2.98 20.25
CA HIS A 205 -15.76 -1.54 20.29
C HIS A 205 -16.94 -0.72 19.77
N SER A 206 -17.24 0.39 20.43
CA SER A 206 -18.13 1.40 19.87
C SER A 206 -17.32 2.30 18.91
N CYS A 207 -17.24 1.92 17.63
CA CYS A 207 -16.61 2.80 16.64
C CYS A 207 -17.44 4.07 16.50
N LEU A 208 -16.84 5.21 16.86
CA LEU A 208 -17.45 6.53 16.62
C LEU A 208 -16.77 7.24 15.45
N TRP A 209 -15.97 6.53 14.66
CA TRP A 209 -15.42 7.07 13.43
C TRP A 209 -16.58 7.45 12.51
N LYS A 210 -16.58 8.72 12.10
CA LYS A 210 -17.55 9.27 11.18
C LYS A 210 -16.84 9.42 9.86
N ASP A 211 -17.35 8.72 8.86
CA ASP A 211 -16.87 8.70 7.48
C ASP A 211 -16.47 10.12 7.01
N ASP A 212 -15.37 10.22 6.27
CA ASP A 212 -14.72 11.45 5.76
C ASP A 212 -13.92 12.35 6.71
N ARG A 213 -13.77 12.04 8.01
CA ARG A 213 -12.97 12.88 8.93
C ARG A 213 -11.47 12.56 8.90
N VAL A 214 -10.77 13.14 7.93
CA VAL A 214 -9.32 12.89 7.73
C VAL A 214 -8.41 13.92 8.43
N TYR A 215 -8.82 15.19 8.57
CA TYR A 215 -7.98 16.26 9.16
C TYR A 215 -6.59 16.43 8.50
N GLU A 216 -6.45 16.11 7.22
CA GLU A 216 -5.18 16.14 6.49
C GLU A 216 -4.47 17.51 6.60
N GLY A 217 -3.18 17.47 6.93
CA GLY A 217 -2.33 18.66 7.10
C GLY A 217 -2.68 19.54 8.31
N LYS A 218 -3.64 19.12 9.15
CA LYS A 218 -3.97 19.77 10.42
C LYS A 218 -3.19 19.14 11.57
N PRO A 219 -3.13 19.79 12.75
CA PRO A 219 -2.51 19.18 13.92
C PRO A 219 -3.20 17.87 14.30
N VAL A 220 -2.42 16.88 14.77
CA VAL A 220 -2.91 15.55 15.19
C VAL A 220 -4.22 15.67 15.99
N PRO A 221 -5.35 15.13 15.52
CA PRO A 221 -6.61 15.16 16.26
C PRO A 221 -6.53 14.29 17.51
N THR A 222 -7.39 14.56 18.50
CA THR A 222 -7.50 13.68 19.67
C THR A 222 -8.26 12.40 19.31
N PHE A 223 -8.16 11.35 20.15
CA PHE A 223 -8.98 10.15 19.98
C PHE A 223 -10.49 10.46 19.97
N ARG A 224 -10.92 11.50 20.69
CA ARG A 224 -12.32 11.93 20.73
C ARG A 224 -12.76 12.59 19.41
N ASP A 225 -11.84 13.27 18.73
CA ASP A 225 -12.11 13.93 17.45
C ASP A 225 -12.23 12.91 16.31
N ILE A 226 -11.34 11.90 16.28
CA ILE A 226 -11.37 10.79 15.32
C ILE A 226 -12.50 9.80 15.63
N GLY A 227 -12.75 9.52 16.91
CA GLY A 227 -13.79 8.57 17.35
C GLY A 227 -13.38 7.09 17.30
N CYS A 228 -12.14 6.76 16.91
CA CYS A 228 -11.60 5.40 16.95
C CYS A 228 -10.08 5.41 17.12
N ARG A 229 -9.55 4.56 18.02
CA ARG A 229 -8.10 4.44 18.26
C ARG A 229 -7.37 3.78 17.09
N THR A 230 -7.95 2.75 16.48
CA THR A 230 -7.38 2.07 15.30
C THR A 230 -7.21 3.06 14.15
N MET A 231 -8.27 3.79 13.81
CA MET A 231 -8.18 4.84 12.79
C MET A 231 -7.21 5.95 13.19
N HIS A 232 -7.09 6.28 14.48
CA HIS A 232 -6.09 7.25 14.91
C HIS A 232 -4.65 6.79 14.59
N ASN A 233 -4.32 5.54 14.93
CA ASN A 233 -3.00 4.97 14.65
C ASN A 233 -2.68 4.92 13.15
N ILE A 234 -3.63 4.47 12.33
CA ILE A 234 -3.46 4.38 10.87
C ILE A 234 -3.20 5.78 10.27
N GLY A 235 -3.85 6.82 10.80
CA GLY A 235 -3.60 8.19 10.36
C GLY A 235 -2.23 8.73 10.77
N LEU A 236 -1.64 8.23 11.86
CA LEU A 236 -0.24 8.49 12.21
C LEU A 236 0.73 7.74 11.30
N GLU A 237 0.46 6.47 10.99
CA GLU A 237 1.26 5.66 10.07
C GLU A 237 1.29 6.25 8.66
N LEU A 238 0.17 6.82 8.22
CA LEU A 238 0.05 7.57 6.97
C LEU A 238 0.56 9.01 7.06
N ASP A 239 1.08 9.46 8.21
CA ASP A 239 1.58 10.83 8.43
C ASP A 239 0.60 11.92 7.93
N LEU A 240 -0.69 11.73 8.20
CA LEU A 240 -1.74 12.64 7.72
C LEU A 240 -1.74 13.98 8.44
N TRP A 241 -1.13 14.03 9.62
CA TRP A 241 -1.30 15.12 10.57
C TRP A 241 0.02 15.73 10.99
N LYS A 242 0.02 17.04 11.14
CA LYS A 242 1.16 17.77 11.69
C LYS A 242 1.31 17.44 13.17
N SER A 243 2.52 17.08 13.57
CA SER A 243 2.85 16.88 14.98
C SER A 243 2.52 18.12 15.82
N ARG A 244 1.96 17.89 17.01
CA ARG A 244 1.74 18.97 17.99
C ARG A 244 3.00 19.31 18.78
N LEU A 245 3.92 18.36 18.86
CA LEU A 245 5.08 18.39 19.77
C LEU A 245 6.40 18.53 19.03
N SER A 246 6.41 18.31 17.71
CA SER A 246 7.58 18.49 16.87
C SER A 246 7.30 19.39 15.68
N VAL A 247 8.39 19.89 15.11
CA VAL A 247 8.48 20.58 13.83
C VAL A 247 9.59 19.90 13.02
N GLU A 248 9.50 19.95 11.72
CA GLU A 248 10.50 19.37 10.82
C GLU A 248 11.52 20.45 10.42
N VAL A 249 12.80 20.12 10.56
CA VAL A 249 13.91 20.97 10.12
C VAL A 249 14.79 20.13 9.20
N MET A 250 14.74 20.40 7.90
CA MET A 250 15.55 19.67 6.89
C MET A 250 15.40 18.14 6.96
N GLY A 251 14.17 17.64 7.13
CA GLY A 251 13.90 16.20 7.30
C GLY A 251 14.04 15.67 8.74
N SER A 252 14.56 16.48 9.68
CA SER A 252 14.75 16.07 11.08
C SER A 252 13.59 16.56 11.97
N ASN A 253 12.93 15.62 12.66
CA ASN A 253 11.92 15.92 13.67
C ASN A 253 12.54 16.56 14.93
N CYS A 254 12.13 17.78 15.23
CA CYS A 254 12.69 18.62 16.27
C CYS A 254 11.63 19.03 17.30
N PRO A 255 11.93 19.12 18.62
CA PRO A 255 10.94 19.50 19.63
C PRO A 255 10.40 20.93 19.42
N LYS A 256 9.08 21.07 19.33
CA LYS A 256 8.40 22.38 19.15
C LYS A 256 8.64 23.35 20.32
N SER A 257 9.03 22.84 21.49
CA SER A 257 9.45 23.66 22.63
C SER A 257 10.73 24.45 22.38
N GLU A 258 11.62 23.95 21.52
CA GLU A 258 12.93 24.54 21.24
C GLU A 258 12.97 25.33 19.93
N TYR A 259 12.05 25.05 19.02
CA TYR A 259 12.05 25.58 17.66
C TYR A 259 10.83 26.47 17.38
N PRO A 260 10.93 27.38 16.40
CA PRO A 260 9.80 28.18 15.94
C PRO A 260 8.73 27.30 15.26
N THR A 261 7.62 27.92 14.88
CA THR A 261 6.54 27.31 14.11
C THR A 261 7.06 26.78 12.77
N GLN A 262 6.41 25.73 12.24
CA GLN A 262 6.80 25.14 10.95
C GLN A 262 6.83 26.19 9.83
N GLU A 263 5.82 27.06 9.77
CA GLU A 263 5.75 28.13 8.76
C GLU A 263 6.97 29.07 8.83
N ALA A 264 7.40 29.44 10.04
CA ALA A 264 8.61 30.22 10.19
C ALA A 264 9.87 29.45 9.79
N ILE A 265 9.96 28.15 10.09
CA ILE A 265 11.08 27.31 9.66
C ILE A 265 11.13 27.25 8.13
N ASP A 266 10.00 26.97 7.48
CA ASP A 266 9.90 26.85 6.03
C ASP A 266 10.38 28.13 5.33
N THR A 267 9.98 29.30 5.84
CA THR A 267 10.45 30.61 5.36
C THR A 267 11.95 30.83 5.62
N LEU A 268 12.42 30.56 6.85
CA LEU A 268 13.83 30.78 7.22
C LEU A 268 14.79 29.82 6.48
N CYS A 269 14.31 28.63 6.13
CA CYS A 269 15.05 27.62 5.39
C CYS A 269 14.93 27.76 3.87
N GLN A 270 14.12 28.69 3.36
CA GLN A 270 13.94 28.85 1.92
C GLN A 270 15.29 29.15 1.22
N GLY A 271 15.62 28.32 0.23
CA GLY A 271 16.86 28.40 -0.55
C GLY A 271 18.12 27.93 0.18
N VAL A 272 18.01 27.35 1.38
CA VAL A 272 19.16 26.80 2.10
C VAL A 272 19.59 25.48 1.46
N VAL A 273 20.89 25.36 1.17
CA VAL A 273 21.54 24.13 0.72
C VAL A 273 22.67 23.83 1.71
N LEU A 274 22.62 22.66 2.35
CA LEU A 274 23.65 22.22 3.29
C LEU A 274 24.72 21.42 2.54
N HIS A 275 25.99 21.68 2.80
CA HIS A 275 27.11 21.01 2.12
C HIS A 275 27.93 20.13 3.05
N GLN A 276 27.89 20.41 4.35
CA GLN A 276 28.66 19.71 5.37
C GLN A 276 27.77 19.35 6.54
N TYR A 277 28.10 18.27 7.25
CA TYR A 277 27.41 17.88 8.48
C TYR A 277 27.36 19.00 9.53
N GLY A 278 28.40 19.83 9.62
CA GLY A 278 28.44 20.97 10.53
C GLY A 278 27.51 22.13 10.16
N ASP A 279 27.01 22.19 8.93
CA ASP A 279 26.08 23.23 8.47
C ASP A 279 24.71 23.07 9.11
N GLU A 280 24.25 21.83 9.28
CA GLU A 280 22.99 21.53 9.95
C GLU A 280 22.98 22.06 11.38
N PHE A 281 24.07 21.88 12.14
CA PHE A 281 24.18 22.40 13.49
C PHE A 281 24.10 23.94 13.55
N LYS A 282 24.73 24.63 12.61
CA LYS A 282 24.66 26.11 12.52
C LYS A 282 23.24 26.56 12.22
N LEU A 283 22.58 25.92 11.25
CA LEU A 283 21.20 26.20 10.89
C LEU A 283 20.27 25.99 12.10
N GLN A 284 20.35 24.83 12.75
CA GLN A 284 19.53 24.51 13.92
C GLN A 284 19.73 25.55 15.04
N LYS A 285 20.98 25.92 15.35
CA LYS A 285 21.26 26.95 16.38
C LYS A 285 20.62 28.30 16.02
N TRP A 286 20.69 28.69 14.75
CA TRP A 286 20.10 29.94 14.27
C TRP A 286 18.56 29.91 14.31
N LEU A 287 17.92 28.81 13.91
CA LEU A 287 16.46 28.62 14.03
C LEU A 287 15.99 28.67 15.49
N LYS A 288 16.69 27.97 16.41
CA LYS A 288 16.41 28.05 17.86
C LYS A 288 16.55 29.47 18.40
N SER A 289 17.44 30.27 17.81
CA SER A 289 17.63 31.67 18.22
C SER A 289 16.44 32.53 17.79
N TYR A 290 15.87 32.31 16.59
CA TYR A 290 14.64 32.96 16.15
C TYR A 290 13.44 32.68 17.07
N LYS A 291 13.36 31.51 17.71
CA LYS A 291 12.29 31.17 18.66
C LYS A 291 12.08 32.25 19.74
N GLN A 292 13.15 32.91 20.17
CA GLN A 292 13.10 33.98 21.17
C GLN A 292 12.46 35.29 20.64
N TYR A 293 12.35 35.42 19.32
CA TYR A 293 11.86 36.60 18.60
C TYR A 293 10.53 36.38 17.87
N GLU A 294 10.03 35.14 17.81
CA GLU A 294 8.84 34.74 17.05
C GLU A 294 7.57 35.57 17.36
N GLY A 295 7.47 36.13 18.57
CA GLY A 295 6.37 37.04 18.95
C GLY A 295 6.60 38.52 18.64
N ARG A 296 7.75 38.90 18.09
CA ARG A 296 8.18 40.30 17.90
C ARG A 296 8.61 40.63 16.46
N LEU A 297 9.10 39.63 15.72
CA LEU A 297 9.61 39.79 14.37
C LEU A 297 9.04 38.69 13.48
N THR A 298 8.66 39.04 12.25
CA THR A 298 8.41 38.02 11.21
C THR A 298 9.73 37.34 10.82
N PRO A 299 9.69 36.15 10.20
CA PRO A 299 10.89 35.49 9.69
C PRO A 299 11.73 36.39 8.78
N GLU A 300 11.09 37.16 7.90
CA GLU A 300 11.74 38.07 6.96
C GLU A 300 12.44 39.22 7.68
N GLN A 301 11.75 39.86 8.63
CA GLN A 301 12.34 40.92 9.46
C GLN A 301 13.52 40.40 10.29
N TYR A 302 13.45 39.15 10.74
CA TYR A 302 14.56 38.52 11.43
C TYR A 302 15.76 38.31 10.50
N MET A 303 15.54 37.88 9.25
CA MET A 303 16.61 37.71 8.26
C MET A 303 17.24 39.03 7.82
N GLU A 304 16.48 40.13 7.79
CA GLU A 304 17.04 41.47 7.53
C GLU A 304 17.94 41.94 8.66
N LYS A 305 17.60 41.59 9.91
CA LYS A 305 18.28 42.08 11.11
C LYS A 305 19.43 41.17 11.57
N PHE A 306 19.31 39.87 11.36
CA PHE A 306 20.25 38.86 11.81
C PHE A 306 20.71 38.05 10.61
N GLU A 307 22.00 38.15 10.32
CA GLU A 307 22.61 37.48 9.18
C GLU A 307 22.40 35.96 9.25
N ARG A 308 21.94 35.40 8.13
CA ARG A 308 21.79 33.95 7.96
C ARG A 308 23.19 33.31 7.93
N PRO A 309 23.41 32.14 8.56
CA PRO A 309 24.69 31.44 8.47
C PRO A 309 25.05 31.14 7.01
N VAL A 310 26.33 31.34 6.66
CA VAL A 310 26.86 30.99 5.33
C VAL A 310 27.20 29.50 5.31
N PHE A 311 26.66 28.79 4.30
CA PHE A 311 26.89 27.36 4.06
C PHE A 311 27.74 27.21 2.80
N GLU A 312 29.07 27.27 2.94
CA GLU A 312 29.97 27.20 1.78
C GLU A 312 30.28 25.76 1.39
N LYS A 313 30.26 25.49 0.08
CA LYS A 313 30.75 24.23 -0.48
C LYS A 313 32.27 24.20 -0.38
N LYS A 314 32.80 23.54 0.66
CA LYS A 314 34.23 23.23 0.72
C LYS A 314 34.53 22.13 -0.30
N TYR A 315 35.19 22.50 -1.39
CA TYR A 315 35.86 21.52 -2.22
C TYR A 315 37.04 20.97 -1.42
N PHE A 316 36.91 19.74 -0.91
CA PHE A 316 38.08 18.96 -0.54
C PHE A 316 38.81 18.69 -1.84
N GLY A 317 39.79 19.54 -2.17
CA GLY A 317 40.72 19.28 -3.26
C GLY A 317 41.31 17.91 -3.03
N ILE A 318 41.13 17.01 -4.00
CA ILE A 318 41.92 15.79 -4.09
C ILE A 318 43.37 16.26 -4.03
N ARG A 319 44.07 15.95 -2.94
CA ARG A 319 45.53 16.04 -2.91
C ARG A 319 46.00 15.11 -4.02
N MET A 320 46.34 15.69 -5.18
CA MET A 320 47.25 15.04 -6.09
C MET A 320 48.57 14.98 -5.33
N ASP A 321 48.82 13.86 -4.67
CA ASP A 321 50.16 13.57 -4.15
C ASP A 321 51.09 13.64 -5.37
N GLY A 322 51.98 14.64 -5.33
CA GLY A 322 52.93 14.88 -6.40
C GLY A 322 53.77 13.62 -6.59
N ASP A 323 53.73 13.08 -7.80
CA ASP A 323 54.69 12.11 -8.25
C ASP A 323 56.09 12.66 -7.97
N SER A 324 56.77 11.93 -7.11
CA SER A 324 58.19 12.03 -6.85
C SER A 324 58.96 11.85 -8.15
N ASP A 325 59.73 12.86 -8.54
CA ASP A 325 60.85 12.72 -9.45
C ASP A 325 61.76 11.57 -8.99
N HIS A 326 61.79 10.47 -9.75
CA HIS A 326 62.92 9.54 -9.87
C HIS A 326 62.98 8.96 -11.28
#